data_AF-K1SME5-F1
#
_entry.id   AF-K1SME5-F1
#
_cell.length_a   1.000
_cell.length_b   1.000
_cell.length_c   1.000
_cell.angle_alpha   90.00
_cell.angle_beta   90.00
_cell.angle_gamma   90.00
#
_symmetry.space_group_name_H-M   'P 1'
#
loop_
_entity.id
_entity.type
_entity.pdbx_description
1 polymer ?
#
loop_
_entity_poly.entity_id
_entity_poly.type
_entity_poly.pdbx_seq_one_letter_code
_entity_poly.pdbx_strand_id
1 'polypeptide(L)'
;MNISAKKDSVKTTYLNIGLLTNIYQLKGIGINAVSSVVQNDMTGFQISGLASITGRHASGFQLGGIANVAGGNANGIMLSGLMNVAG
;
A
#
# COMPACT_ATOMS: atom_id res chain seq x y z
N MET A 1 -11.89 -5.53 6.27
CA MET A 1 -13.01 -5.35 5.32
C MET A 1 -12.46 -4.64 4.08
N ASN A 2 -12.77 -5.13 2.87
CA ASN A 2 -12.16 -4.63 1.64
C ASN A 2 -13.23 -4.28 0.60
N ILE A 3 -13.34 -3.00 0.24
CA ILE A 3 -14.28 -2.55 -0.80
C ILE A 3 -13.50 -2.45 -2.10
N SER A 4 -13.77 -3.37 -3.02
CA SER A 4 -13.11 -3.48 -4.32
C SER A 4 -14.12 -3.36 -5.46
N ALA A 5 -13.85 -2.50 -6.44
CA ALA A 5 -14.63 -2.43 -7.67
C ALA A 5 -13.86 -3.14 -8.78
N LYS A 6 -14.55 -4.00 -9.53
CA LYS A 6 -14.01 -4.62 -10.73
C LYS A 6 -14.08 -3.60 -11.86
N LYS A 7 -12.95 -2.97 -12.18
CA LYS A 7 -12.76 -2.20 -13.41
C LYS A 7 -11.80 -3.05 -14.25
N ASP A 8 -12.32 -3.60 -15.35
CA ASP A 8 -11.67 -4.50 -16.33
C ASP A 8 -10.30 -5.11 -15.92
N SER A 9 -10.33 -6.41 -15.62
CA SER A 9 -9.17 -7.31 -15.39
C SER A 9 -8.27 -7.06 -14.17
N VAL A 10 -8.33 -5.92 -13.47
CA VAL A 10 -7.53 -5.71 -12.23
C VAL A 10 -8.41 -5.44 -11.02
N LYS A 11 -8.26 -6.26 -9.96
CA LYS A 11 -8.97 -6.07 -8.69
C LYS A 11 -8.45 -4.81 -7.99
N THR A 12 -9.11 -3.69 -8.25
CA THR A 12 -8.79 -2.39 -7.64
C THR A 12 -9.56 -2.27 -6.34
N THR A 13 -8.83 -2.08 -5.26
CA THR A 13 -9.37 -1.87 -3.92
C THR A 13 -9.34 -0.39 -3.61
N TYR A 14 -10.47 0.19 -3.19
CA TYR A 14 -10.51 1.61 -2.81
C TYR A 14 -10.34 1.81 -1.32
N LEU A 15 -10.91 0.89 -0.54
CA LEU A 15 -10.93 1.00 0.90
C LEU A 15 -10.51 -0.35 1.48
N ASN A 16 -9.33 -0.35 2.11
CA ASN A 16 -8.69 -1.55 2.62
C ASN A 16 -8.47 -1.41 4.13
N ILE A 17 -9.05 -2.30 4.92
CA ILE A 17 -8.84 -2.30 6.37
C ILE A 17 -8.57 -3.73 6.83
N GLY A 18 -7.45 -3.96 7.53
CA GLY A 18 -7.13 -5.30 8.02
C GLY A 18 -5.96 -5.35 9.01
N LEU A 19 -5.62 -6.56 9.44
CA LEU A 19 -4.36 -6.81 10.16
C LEU A 19 -3.24 -7.04 9.14
N LEU A 20 -3.45 -8.03 8.26
CA LEU A 20 -2.62 -8.30 7.10
C LEU A 20 -3.49 -8.23 5.85
N THR A 21 -3.04 -7.53 4.81
CA THR A 21 -3.76 -7.45 3.54
C THR A 21 -2.85 -7.69 2.36
N ASN A 22 -3.41 -8.36 1.36
CA ASN A 22 -2.76 -8.65 0.10
C ASN A 22 -3.71 -8.23 -1.02
N ILE A 23 -3.39 -7.14 -1.69
CA ILE A 23 -4.22 -6.52 -2.72
C ILE A 23 -3.39 -6.27 -3.98
N TYR A 24 -4.03 -6.38 -5.14
CA TYR A 24 -3.34 -6.23 -6.42
C TYR A 24 -3.13 -4.76 -6.76
N GLN A 25 -4.19 -3.96 -6.74
CA GLN A 25 -4.12 -2.51 -6.85
C GLN A 25 -4.88 -1.84 -5.70
N LEU A 26 -4.27 -0.83 -5.08
CA LEU A 26 -4.91 0.03 -4.09
C LEU A 26 -5.12 1.41 -4.70
N LYS A 27 -6.34 1.92 -4.69
CA LYS A 27 -6.68 3.24 -5.20
C LYS A 27 -7.61 3.97 -4.22
N GLY A 28 -7.07 4.53 -3.15
CA GLY A 28 -7.85 5.18 -2.10
C GLY A 28 -7.15 5.15 -0.75
N ILE A 29 -7.79 4.58 0.27
CA ILE A 29 -7.29 4.56 1.64
C ILE A 29 -7.13 3.11 2.13
N GLY A 30 -5.93 2.76 2.58
CA GLY A 30 -5.59 1.48 3.19
C GLY A 30 -5.08 1.65 4.61
N ILE A 31 -5.64 0.94 5.58
CA ILE A 31 -5.21 0.95 6.98
C ILE A 31 -5.00 -0.49 7.44
N ASN A 32 -3.78 -0.79 7.84
CA ASN A 32 -3.35 -2.12 8.23
C ASN A 32 -2.67 -2.08 9.59
N ALA A 33 -3.07 -2.95 10.51
CA ALA A 33 -2.47 -2.95 11.85
C ALA A 33 -1.09 -3.62 11.88
N VAL A 34 -0.85 -4.61 11.01
CA VAL A 34 0.39 -5.38 10.99
C VAL A 34 1.14 -5.13 9.69
N SER A 35 0.61 -5.59 8.56
CA SER A 35 1.26 -5.39 7.27
C SER A 35 0.29 -5.21 6.12
N SER A 36 0.74 -4.55 5.06
CA SER A 36 -0.01 -4.41 3.83
C SER A 36 0.88 -4.66 2.62
N VAL A 37 0.37 -5.42 1.66
CA VAL A 37 1.09 -5.75 0.43
C VAL A 37 0.23 -5.38 -0.77
N VAL A 38 0.73 -4.45 -1.57
CA VAL A 38 0.18 -4.06 -2.87
C VAL A 38 1.07 -4.64 -3.96
N GLN A 39 0.56 -5.53 -4.81
CA GLN A 39 1.39 -6.20 -5.83
C GLN A 39 1.70 -5.33 -7.06
N ASN A 40 0.79 -4.44 -7.44
CA ASN A 40 0.94 -3.61 -8.63
C ASN A 40 1.07 -2.14 -8.20
N ASP A 41 0.04 -1.34 -8.42
CA ASP A 41 0.07 0.09 -8.15
C ASP A 41 -0.73 0.44 -6.89
N MET A 42 -0.12 1.28 -6.08
CA MET A 42 -0.75 1.96 -4.95
C MET A 42 -0.97 3.42 -5.35
N THR A 43 -2.18 3.93 -5.19
CA THR A 43 -2.50 5.35 -5.35
C THR A 43 -3.38 5.81 -4.19
N GLY A 44 -2.93 6.78 -3.42
CA GLY A 44 -3.68 7.36 -2.31
C GLY A 44 -2.95 7.23 -0.97
N PHE A 45 -3.66 6.88 0.10
CA PHE A 45 -3.12 6.76 1.45
C PHE A 45 -3.03 5.30 1.88
N GLN A 46 -1.88 4.88 2.40
CA GLN A 46 -1.72 3.57 3.01
C GLN A 46 -0.98 3.71 4.32
N ILE A 47 -1.53 3.12 5.39
CA ILE A 47 -0.96 3.13 6.73
C ILE A 47 -0.85 1.69 7.18
N SER A 48 0.32 1.29 7.67
CA SER A 48 0.64 -0.05 8.14
C SER A 48 1.36 0.03 9.49
N GLY A 49 0.95 -0.76 10.48
CA GLY A 49 1.52 -0.69 11.82
C GLY A 49 2.94 -1.24 11.94
N LEU A 50 3.30 -2.29 11.20
CA LEU A 50 4.69 -2.78 11.14
C LEU A 50 5.32 -2.48 9.79
N ALA A 51 4.78 -3.01 8.70
CA ALA A 51 5.41 -2.86 7.39
C ALA A 51 4.44 -2.68 6.23
N SER A 52 4.81 -1.86 5.25
CA SER A 52 4.05 -1.66 4.00
C SER A 52 4.88 -2.01 2.78
N ILE A 53 4.33 -2.75 1.83
CA ILE A 53 5.03 -3.21 0.62
C ILE A 53 4.20 -2.83 -0.61
N THR A 54 4.83 -2.25 -1.62
CA THR A 54 4.28 -1.96 -2.95
C THR A 54 5.18 -2.54 -4.02
N GLY A 55 4.63 -3.32 -4.94
CA GLY A 55 5.40 -4.09 -5.92
C GLY A 55 5.77 -3.35 -7.20
N ARG A 56 5.06 -2.27 -7.57
CA ARG A 56 5.32 -1.53 -8.82
C ARG A 56 5.43 -0.03 -8.67
N HIS A 57 4.32 0.67 -8.46
CA HIS A 57 4.32 2.12 -8.31
C HIS A 57 3.60 2.51 -7.03
N ALA A 58 4.29 3.24 -6.16
CA ALA A 58 3.70 3.82 -4.96
C ALA A 58 3.45 5.30 -5.19
N SER A 59 2.20 5.70 -5.42
CA SER A 59 1.82 7.10 -5.59
C SER A 59 0.95 7.60 -4.45
N GLY A 60 1.33 8.72 -3.82
CA GLY A 60 0.59 9.30 -2.70
C GLY A 60 1.33 9.17 -1.37
N PHE A 61 0.67 8.70 -0.31
CA PHE A 61 1.18 8.73 1.05
C PHE A 61 1.20 7.34 1.66
N GLN A 62 2.38 6.83 1.99
CA GLN A 62 2.56 5.53 2.62
C GLN A 62 3.20 5.71 4.00
N LEU A 63 2.62 5.11 5.03
CA LEU A 63 3.13 5.21 6.39
C LEU A 63 3.26 3.81 6.98
N GLY A 64 4.44 3.45 7.44
CA GLY A 64 4.78 2.18 8.06
C GLY A 64 5.36 2.42 9.45
N GLY A 65 5.10 1.56 10.43
CA GLY A 65 5.74 1.70 11.73
C GLY A 65 7.23 1.41 11.71
N ILE A 66 7.63 0.26 11.17
CA ILE A 66 9.02 -0.21 11.12
C ILE A 66 9.60 0.11 9.75
N ALA A 67 9.08 -0.49 8.68
CA ALA A 67 9.67 -0.36 7.36
C ALA A 67 8.64 -0.28 6.24
N ASN A 68 8.94 0.50 5.19
CA ASN A 68 8.21 0.40 3.92
C ASN A 68 9.12 0.04 2.76
N VAL A 69 8.53 -0.63 1.77
CA VAL A 69 9.20 -1.06 0.55
C VAL A 69 8.34 -0.71 -0.65
N ALA A 70 8.91 0.00 -1.62
CA ALA A 70 8.36 0.21 -2.96
C ALA A 70 9.33 -0.38 -3.98
N GLY A 71 8.93 -1.44 -4.67
CA GLY A 71 9.74 -2.17 -5.67
C GLY A 71 9.74 -1.55 -7.06
N GLY A 72 9.33 -0.30 -7.17
CA GLY A 72 9.53 0.51 -8.36
C GLY A 72 9.38 1.97 -8.00
N ASN A 73 8.77 2.77 -8.86
CA ASN A 73 8.70 4.22 -8.67
C ASN A 73 7.78 4.61 -7.49
N ALA A 74 8.37 5.25 -6.49
CA ALA A 74 7.64 5.92 -5.43
C ALA A 74 7.43 7.41 -5.75
N ASN A 75 6.27 7.75 -6.30
CA ASN A 75 5.85 9.12 -6.56
C ASN A 75 4.96 9.64 -5.41
N GLY A 76 5.60 9.98 -4.30
CA GLY A 76 4.89 10.45 -3.12
C GLY A 76 5.74 10.53 -1.86
N ILE A 77 5.07 10.49 -0.72
CA ILE A 77 5.68 10.58 0.60
C ILE A 77 5.58 9.21 1.27
N MET A 78 6.72 8.61 1.62
CA MET A 78 6.79 7.40 2.42
C MET A 78 7.41 7.73 3.77
N LEU A 79 6.73 7.37 4.88
CA LEU A 79 7.24 7.52 6.24
C LEU A 79 7.33 6.17 6.91
N SER A 80 8.51 5.86 7.45
CA SER A 80 8.77 4.69 8.26
C SER A 80 9.57 5.07 9.49
N GLY A 81 9.38 4.40 10.62
CA GLY A 81 10.19 4.63 11.81
C GLY A 81 11.65 4.21 11.66
N LEU A 82 11.94 3.14 10.90
CA LEU A 82 13.29 2.57 10.80
C LEU A 82 13.85 2.59 9.37
N MET A 83 13.09 2.12 8.37
CA MET A 83 13.62 1.95 7.02
C MET A 83 12.58 2.18 5.91
N ASN A 84 12.90 3.03 4.96
CA ASN A 84 12.14 3.18 3.72
C ASN A 84 13.01 2.75 2.54
N VAL A 85 12.51 1.83 1.74
CA VAL A 85 13.15 1.38 0.49
C VAL A 85 12.24 1.75 -0.67
N ALA A 86 12.78 2.42 -1.68
CA ALA A 86 12.09 2.73 -2.91
C ALA A 86 13.07 2.70 -4.09
N GLY A 87 12.75 1.95 -5.14
CA GLY A 87 13.59 1.80 -6.32
C GLY A 87 12.95 0.94 -7.40
#